data_AF-A0A967SMI6-F1
#
_entry.id   AF-A0A967SMI6-F1
#
_cell.length_a   1.000
_cell.length_b   1.000
_cell.length_c   1.000
_cell.angle_alpha   90.00
_cell.angle_beta   90.00
_cell.angle_gamma   90.00
#
_symmetry.space_group_name_H-M   'P 1'
#
loop_
_entity.id
_entity.type
_entity.pdbx_description
1 polymer ?
#
loop_
_entity_poly.entity_id
_entity_poly.type
_entity_poly.pdbx_seq_one_letter_code
_entity_poly.pdbx_strand_id
1 'polypeptide(L)' 'QARRVMDRIVGYMVSPVLWRAIYKGLSAGRVQSVALRLICEREDEIDKFIPVEYWNIDAKLETNNGENF' A
#
# COMPACT_ATOMS: atom_id res chain seq x y z
N GLN A 1 21.93 17.71 12.84
CA GLN A 1 22.76 17.23 11.71
C GLN A 1 22.65 15.72 11.47
N ALA A 2 22.49 14.89 12.52
CA ALA A 2 22.42 13.42 12.44
C ALA A 2 21.50 12.84 11.34
N ARG A 3 20.27 13.37 11.18
CA ARG A 3 19.34 12.91 10.13
C ARG A 3 19.94 12.95 8.72
N ARG A 4 20.59 14.07 8.35
CA ARG A 4 21.23 14.22 7.03
C ARG A 4 22.38 13.23 6.83
N VAL A 5 23.16 12.98 7.89
CA VAL A 5 24.26 12.00 7.85
C VAL A 5 23.69 10.60 7.63
N MET A 6 22.65 10.22 8.37
CA MET A 6 21.96 8.94 8.22
C MET A 6 21.37 8.75 6.82
N ASP A 7 20.70 9.75 6.27
CA ASP A 7 20.11 9.66 4.92
C ASP A 7 21.21 9.49 3.85
N ARG A 8 22.38 10.13 4.01
CA ARG A 8 23.54 9.95 3.12
C ARG A 8 24.16 8.55 3.23
N ILE A 9 24.31 8.03 4.45
CA ILE A 9 24.86 6.69 4.69
C ILE A 9 23.99 5.64 3.97
N VAL A 10 22.67 5.72 4.14
CA VAL A 10 21.73 4.80 3.47
C VAL A 10 21.81 4.96 1.95
N GLY A 11 21.78 6.20 1.45
CA GLY A 11 21.86 6.47 0.01
C GLY A 11 23.14 5.91 -0.64
N TYR A 12 24.32 6.22 -0.07
CA TYR A 12 25.59 5.84 -0.69
C TYR A 12 25.98 4.38 -0.48
N MET A 13 25.63 3.77 0.66
CA MET A 13 26.02 2.38 0.92
C MET A 13 25.04 1.38 0.29
N VAL A 14 23.74 1.69 0.23
CA VAL A 14 22.72 0.73 -0.20
C VAL A 14 22.44 0.83 -1.70
N SER A 15 22.51 2.02 -2.32
CA SER A 15 22.27 2.15 -3.78
C SER A 15 23.20 1.29 -4.65
N PRO A 16 24.51 1.15 -4.38
CA PRO A 16 25.38 0.25 -5.15
C PRO A 16 24.96 -1.23 -5.09
N VAL A 17 24.31 -1.65 -4.00
CA VAL A 17 23.75 -3.00 -3.89
C VAL A 17 22.56 -3.15 -4.84
N LEU A 18 21.64 -2.18 -4.86
CA LEU A 18 20.50 -2.16 -5.77
C LEU A 18 20.93 -2.17 -7.24
N TRP A 19 22.02 -1.48 -7.60
CA TRP A 19 22.53 -1.48 -8.97
C TRP A 19 23.06 -2.82 -9.44
N ARG A 20 23.66 -3.60 -8.53
CA ARG A 20 24.17 -4.93 -8.83
C ARG A 20 23.05 -5.98 -8.87
N ALA A 21 22.06 -5.83 -8.00
CA ALA A 21 21.00 -6.83 -7.82
C ALA A 21 19.78 -6.62 -8.73
N ILE A 22 19.46 -5.37 -9.11
CA ILE A 22 18.21 -5.02 -9.79
C ILE A 22 18.48 -4.21 -11.06
N TYR A 23 18.80 -2.92 -10.93
CA TYR A 23 18.98 -2.03 -12.09
C TYR A 23 19.85 -0.82 -11.73
N LYS A 24 20.71 -0.40 -12.67
CA LYS A 24 21.59 0.75 -12.49
C LYS A 24 20.78 2.05 -12.43
N GLY A 25 21.10 2.92 -11.46
CA GLY A 25 20.42 4.21 -11.28
C GLY A 25 19.29 4.21 -10.24
N LEU A 26 18.96 3.05 -9.65
CA LEU A 26 18.05 2.98 -8.52
C LEU A 26 18.64 3.64 -7.27
N SER A 27 17.80 4.33 -6.50
CA SER A 27 18.20 4.96 -5.24
C SER A 27 17.64 4.19 -4.05
N ALA A 28 18.47 4.00 -3.04
CA ALA A 28 18.03 3.54 -1.73
C ALA A 28 17.68 4.74 -0.84
N GLY A 29 16.51 4.70 -0.22
CA GLY A 29 16.05 5.79 0.65
C GLY A 29 15.48 5.25 1.94
N ARG A 30 16.02 5.68 3.08
CA ARG A 30 15.61 5.18 4.41
C ARG A 30 14.11 5.25 4.64
N VAL A 31 13.46 6.34 4.23
CA VAL A 31 12.00 6.53 4.38
C VAL A 31 11.25 6.07 3.14
N GLN A 32 11.78 6.37 1.95
CA GLN A 32 11.12 6.05 0.68
C GLN A 32 10.95 4.54 0.47
N SER A 33 11.96 3.74 0.83
CA SER A 33 11.88 2.28 0.70
C SER A 33 10.85 1.66 1.65
N VAL A 34 10.64 2.23 2.84
CA VAL A 34 9.58 1.78 3.77
C VAL A 34 8.20 2.18 3.25
N ALA A 35 8.05 3.40 2.74
CA ALA A 35 6.79 3.83 2.13
C ALA A 35 6.42 2.98 0.91
N LEU A 36 7.40 2.67 0.05
CA LEU A 36 7.20 1.77 -1.10
C LEU A 36 6.77 0.37 -0.64
N ARG A 37 7.41 -0.16 0.41
CA ARG A 37 7.04 -1.45 0.99
C ARG A 37 5.58 -1.48 1.42
N LEU A 38 5.07 -0.43 2.07
CA LEU A 38 3.66 -0.38 2.49
C LEU A 38 2.70 -0.48 1.30
N ILE A 39 3.05 0.13 0.16
CA ILE A 39 2.26 0.05 -1.07
C ILE A 39 2.31 -1.36 -1.64
N CYS A 40 3.50 -1.95 -1.77
CA CYS A 40 3.65 -3.33 -2.24
C CYS A 40 2.90 -4.33 -1.35
N GLU A 41 2.90 -4.15 -0.03
CA GLU A 41 2.14 -4.99 0.89
C GLU A 41 0.62 -4.87 0.69
N ARG A 42 0.09 -3.69 0.32
CA ARG A 42 -1.33 -3.54 -0.02
C ARG A 42 -1.66 -4.18 -1.36
N GLU A 43 -0.79 -4.04 -2.35
CA GLU A 43 -0.97 -4.69 -3.64
C GLU A 43 -0.99 -6.22 -3.49
N ASP A 44 -0.06 -6.77 -2.70
CA ASP A 44 -0.04 -8.20 -2.37
C ASP A 44 -1.34 -8.68 -1.68
N GLU A 45 -1.97 -7.82 -0.86
CA GLU A 45 -3.26 -8.13 -0.24
C GLU A 45 -4.41 -8.12 -1.24
N ILE A 46 -4.40 -7.18 -2.19
CA ILE A 46 -5.37 -7.09 -3.29
C ILE A 46 -5.22 -8.33 -4.20
N ASP A 47 -4.01 -8.68 -4.59
CA ASP A 47 -3.72 -9.84 -5.44
C ASP A 47 -4.14 -11.17 -4.79
N LYS A 48 -4.07 -11.25 -3.46
CA LYS A 48 -4.49 -12.42 -2.68
C LYS A 48 -5.96 -12.40 -2.29
N PHE A 49 -6.70 -11.34 -2.60
CA PHE A 49 -8.10 -11.23 -2.22
C PHE A 49 -8.96 -12.19 -3.06
N ILE A 50 -9.58 -13.17 -2.39
CA ILE A 50 -10.55 -14.08 -2.99
C ILE A 50 -11.95 -13.54 -2.67
N PRO A 51 -12.68 -12.97 -3.66
CA PRO A 51 -14.01 -12.43 -3.42
C PRO A 51 -14.98 -13.53 -3.01
N VAL A 52 -15.81 -13.23 -2.01
CA VAL A 52 -16.86 -14.12 -1.54
C VAL A 52 -18.20 -13.58 -2.01
N GLU A 53 -18.97 -14.42 -2.69
CA GLU A 53 -20.30 -14.07 -3.16
C GLU A 53 -21.27 -13.94 -1.98
N TYR A 54 -22.08 -12.87 -2.01
CA TYR A 54 -23.16 -12.64 -1.06
C TYR A 54 -24.29 -11.87 -1.75
N TRP A 55 -25.49 -11.98 -1.20
CA TRP A 55 -26.68 -11.28 -1.69
C TRP A 55 -27.21 -10.36 -0.60
N ASN A 56 -27.54 -9.13 -0.99
CA ASN A 56 -28.29 -8.20 -0.17
C ASN A 56 -29.76 -8.23 -0.60
N ILE A 57 -30.67 -8.19 0.37
CA ILE A 57 -32.10 -8.04 0.12
C ILE A 57 -32.49 -6.67 0.62
N ASP A 58 -32.81 -5.77 -0.31
CA ASP A 58 -33.35 -4.46 -0.01
C ASP A 58 -34.88 -4.52 -0.03
N ALA A 59 -35.53 -3.94 0.98
CA ALA A 59 -36.98 -3.82 1.04
C ALA A 59 -37.37 -2.36 1.25
N LYS A 60 -38.34 -1.89 0.47
CA LYS A 60 -39.06 -0.65 0.75
C LYS A 60 -40.29 -1.02 1.56
N LEU A 61 -40.37 -0.53 2.79
CA LEU A 61 -41.46 -0.82 3.71
C LEU A 61 -42.37 0.40 3.82
N GLU A 62 -43.64 0.19 3.57
CA GLU A 62 -44.68 1.20 3.72
C GLU A 62 -45.64 0.72 4.80
N THR A 63 -46.01 1.59 5.73
CA THR A 63 -47.06 1.29 6.70
C THR A 63 -48.42 1.29 6.01
N ASN A 64 -49.42 0.65 6.61
CA ASN A 64 -50.80 0.70 6.09
C ASN A 64 -51.37 2.14 5.99
N ASN A 65 -50.73 3.13 6.63
CA ASN A 65 -51.11 4.54 6.58
C ASN A 65 -50.37 5.31 5.47
N GLY A 66 -49.57 4.65 4.63
CA GLY A 66 -48.81 5.29 3.55
C GLY A 66 -47.51 5.98 4.01
N GLU A 67 -47.05 5.71 5.23
CA GLU A 67 -45.79 6.24 5.73
C GLU A 67 -44.64 5.29 5.35
N ASN A 68 -43.62 5.83 4.69
CA ASN A 68 -42.42 5.08 4.33
C ASN A 68 -41.42 5.05 5.51
N PHE A 69 -40.82 3.88 5.75
CA PHE A 69 -39.71 3.69 6.70
C PHE A 69 -38.34 3.76 6.01
#